data_AF-A0AAV9Z4Z3-F1
#
_entry.id   AF-A0AAV9Z4Z3-F1
#
_cell.length_a   1.000
_cell.length_b   1.000
_cell.length_c   1.000
_cell.angle_alpha   90.00
_cell.angle_beta   90.00
_cell.angle_gamma   90.00
#
_symmetry.space_group_name_H-M   'P 1'
#
loop_
_entity.id
_entity.type
_entity.pdbx_description
1 polymer ?
#
loop_
_entity_poly.entity_id
_entity_poly.type
_entity_poly.pdbx_seq_one_letter_code
_entity_poly.pdbx_strand_id
1 'polypeptide(L)'
;MSETLPENSVKIENAVDGFSPHDPETWKRFIDVAETGGDGAQIREAYEALLKQYPNTASAQIAYLKYVLNRRVSMTTDVEQLLNKFLRTSPSVELWRFYLDYVLRVNVGPSPTTRETYALSHIGYDRDSGSAIWAEYIQFLRNAPEESTWDKQQKMDAVRKAQNQAVQLPLDNVEQLWAQLESYETSLNKMTAKKIITDLSPAHMQARTVLRQLNNHLQALGNSTTGGIFLPGPPTFSGQERQLIGRWKAYLKWEGGNPLELEDKDRATLVARVGHAYRKAVICLRYYPEIWFMAFTWCTSVGQTAEAQSLLNSFLRSGLEANPDSFVLTYAYAELLEKAELKKDQRDFSAVHAVYERFIASLRQNLARLTELDAEADIAANKTSEEPKDQNGILDNTSKSTTAPPPPYNPYKPELADRNRQFSSAWINYMRFARRSQGQTTCRDTFSKARKDMYIGWEAYEAAALMEYRCNAEDGRLVASRIFESGMKKFGTDASYVLAHLS
;
A
#
# COMPACT_ATOMS: atom_id res chain seq x y z
N MET A 1 13.31 6.57 13.56
CA MET A 1 12.56 7.36 14.56
C MET A 1 11.15 6.84 14.55
N SER A 2 10.74 6.15 15.61
CA SER A 2 9.32 6.10 15.98
C SER A 2 8.92 7.55 16.23
N GLU A 3 8.26 8.19 15.27
CA GLU A 3 7.60 9.45 15.55
C GLU A 3 6.50 9.13 16.54
N THR A 4 6.82 9.39 17.80
CA THR A 4 5.89 9.44 18.92
C THR A 4 4.67 10.21 18.48
N LEU A 5 3.51 9.54 18.57
CA LEU A 5 2.22 10.18 18.38
C LEU A 5 2.12 11.35 19.38
N PRO A 6 1.43 12.45 19.01
CA PRO A 6 1.33 13.64 19.87
C PRO A 6 0.85 13.28 21.28
N GLU A 7 1.38 13.94 22.32
CA GLU A 7 1.17 13.63 23.75
C GLU A 7 -0.31 13.49 24.20
N ASN A 8 -1.27 14.00 23.43
CA ASN A 8 -2.70 13.86 23.72
C ASN A 8 -3.36 12.63 23.06
N SER A 9 -2.81 12.07 21.98
CA SER A 9 -3.31 10.83 21.37
C SER A 9 -3.08 9.65 22.31
N VAL A 10 -1.97 9.68 23.05
CA VAL A 10 -1.61 8.72 24.10
C VAL A 10 -2.70 8.62 25.18
N LYS A 11 -3.42 9.71 25.48
CA LYS A 11 -4.50 9.69 26.50
C LYS A 11 -5.75 8.93 26.04
N ILE A 12 -5.99 8.84 24.73
CA ILE A 12 -7.16 8.13 24.17
C ILE A 12 -6.78 6.73 23.71
N GLU A 13 -5.54 6.50 23.28
CA GLU A 13 -4.97 5.15 23.07
C GLU A 13 -5.03 4.32 24.37
N ASN A 14 -4.76 4.97 25.52
CA ASN A 14 -4.94 4.36 26.85
C ASN A 14 -6.40 4.15 27.27
N ALA A 15 -7.38 4.71 26.54
CA ALA A 15 -8.81 4.56 26.84
C ALA A 15 -9.40 3.29 26.20
N VAL A 16 -8.70 2.67 25.24
CA VAL A 16 -9.10 1.40 24.63
C VAL A 16 -8.15 0.30 25.10
N ASP A 17 -8.60 -0.50 26.07
CA ASP A 17 -7.86 -1.67 26.54
C ASP A 17 -7.46 -2.57 25.35
N GLY A 18 -6.17 -2.88 25.24
CA GLY A 18 -5.63 -3.73 24.17
C GLY A 18 -5.51 -3.06 22.79
N PHE A 19 -5.38 -1.73 22.72
CA PHE A 19 -5.21 -1.01 21.45
C PHE A 19 -4.04 -1.57 20.62
N SER A 20 -4.37 -2.13 19.46
CA SER A 20 -3.42 -2.62 18.47
C SER A 20 -3.46 -1.74 17.22
N PRO A 21 -2.34 -1.12 16.79
CA PRO A 21 -2.32 -0.24 15.61
C PRO A 21 -2.82 -0.91 14.32
N HIS A 22 -2.76 -2.24 14.25
CA HIS A 22 -3.15 -3.02 13.07
C HIS A 22 -4.52 -3.72 13.21
N ASP A 23 -5.24 -3.52 14.31
CA ASP A 23 -6.57 -4.11 14.50
C ASP A 23 -7.69 -3.15 14.05
N PRO A 24 -8.47 -3.49 13.01
CA PRO A 24 -9.63 -2.70 12.58
C PRO A 24 -10.64 -2.39 13.68
N GLU A 25 -10.89 -3.32 14.61
CA GLU A 25 -11.98 -3.17 15.58
C GLU A 25 -11.64 -2.19 16.70
N THR A 26 -10.38 -2.16 17.14
CA THR A 26 -9.91 -1.15 18.11
C THR A 26 -10.01 0.26 17.54
N TRP A 27 -9.70 0.44 16.25
CA TRP A 27 -9.82 1.73 15.57
C TRP A 27 -11.27 2.20 15.41
N LYS A 28 -12.21 1.30 15.12
CA LYS A 28 -13.65 1.66 15.09
C LYS A 28 -14.12 2.13 16.45
N ARG A 29 -13.83 1.36 17.51
CA ARG A 29 -14.16 1.73 18.90
C ARG A 29 -13.53 3.06 19.31
N PHE A 30 -12.29 3.30 18.90
CA PHE A 30 -11.58 4.54 19.18
C PHE A 30 -12.30 5.77 18.60
N ILE A 31 -12.77 5.68 17.36
CA ILE A 31 -13.59 6.75 16.75
C ILE A 31 -14.92 6.90 17.48
N ASP A 32 -15.61 5.80 17.78
CA ASP A 32 -16.90 5.83 18.47
C ASP A 32 -16.78 6.49 19.86
N VAL A 33 -15.72 6.20 20.61
CA VAL A 33 -15.42 6.81 21.91
C VAL A 33 -15.12 8.30 21.77
N ALA A 34 -14.34 8.70 20.76
CA ALA A 34 -14.05 10.10 20.52
C ALA A 34 -15.32 10.90 20.14
N GLU A 35 -16.17 10.33 19.28
CA GLU A 35 -17.44 10.95 18.87
C GLU A 35 -18.44 11.07 20.02
N THR A 36 -18.53 10.05 20.87
CA THR A 36 -19.39 10.08 22.08
C THR A 36 -18.86 11.02 23.16
N GLY A 37 -17.54 11.20 23.26
CA GLY A 37 -16.90 12.15 24.17
C GLY A 37 -17.18 13.63 23.82
N GLY A 38 -17.47 13.93 22.56
CA GLY A 38 -17.95 15.24 22.11
C GLY A 38 -16.91 16.38 22.06
N ASP A 39 -15.70 16.18 22.57
CA ASP A 39 -14.60 17.14 22.47
C ASP A 39 -14.10 17.25 21.02
N GLY A 40 -14.15 18.48 20.48
CA GLY A 40 -13.75 18.71 19.09
C GLY A 40 -12.26 18.68 18.80
N ALA A 41 -11.41 18.83 19.82
CA ALA A 41 -9.99 18.58 19.64
C ALA A 41 -9.75 17.06 19.50
N GLN A 42 -10.32 16.27 20.40
CA GLN A 42 -10.16 14.82 20.44
C GLN A 42 -10.71 14.12 19.19
N ILE A 43 -11.88 14.53 18.69
CA ILE A 43 -12.44 13.95 17.45
C ILE A 43 -11.53 14.19 16.25
N ARG A 44 -10.96 15.41 16.12
CA ARG A 44 -10.02 15.73 15.04
C ARG A 44 -8.76 14.89 15.13
N GLU A 45 -8.16 14.83 16.32
CA GLU A 45 -6.98 14.02 16.58
C GLU A 45 -7.23 12.54 16.31
N ALA A 46 -8.41 12.03 16.67
CA ALA A 46 -8.79 10.64 16.44
C ALA A 46 -8.90 10.31 14.93
N TYR A 47 -9.56 11.17 14.14
CA TYR A 47 -9.62 11.03 12.69
C TYR A 47 -8.25 11.19 12.02
N GLU A 48 -7.41 12.12 12.49
CA GLU A 48 -6.05 12.31 11.96
C GLU A 48 -5.16 11.09 12.24
N ALA A 49 -5.24 10.51 13.44
CA ALA A 49 -4.54 9.29 13.81
C ALA A 49 -5.02 8.08 12.97
N LEU A 50 -6.34 7.91 12.80
CA LEU A 50 -6.91 6.87 11.96
C LEU A 50 -6.43 6.99 10.51
N LEU A 51 -6.48 8.18 9.94
CA LEU A 51 -6.10 8.43 8.54
C LEU A 51 -4.57 8.41 8.32
N LYS A 52 -3.77 8.56 9.38
CA LYS A 52 -2.33 8.27 9.35
C LYS A 52 -2.09 6.76 9.20
N GLN A 53 -2.84 5.93 9.92
CA GLN A 53 -2.72 4.47 9.85
C GLN A 53 -3.35 3.87 8.58
N TYR A 54 -4.53 4.36 8.20
CA TYR A 54 -5.32 3.96 7.04
C TYR A 54 -5.56 5.14 6.09
N PRO A 55 -4.54 5.54 5.31
CA PRO A 55 -4.70 6.56 4.29
C PRO A 55 -5.71 6.13 3.23
N ASN A 56 -6.47 7.08 2.68
CA ASN A 56 -7.44 6.88 1.60
C ASN A 56 -8.66 6.02 1.96
N THR A 57 -8.95 5.83 3.25
CA THR A 57 -10.24 5.29 3.69
C THR A 57 -11.34 6.32 3.49
N ALA A 58 -12.02 6.25 2.35
CA ALA A 58 -12.98 7.28 1.92
C ALA A 58 -14.13 7.49 2.90
N SER A 59 -14.66 6.42 3.51
CA SER A 59 -15.73 6.53 4.52
C SER A 59 -15.30 7.36 5.73
N ALA A 60 -14.08 7.15 6.23
CA ALA A 60 -13.51 7.92 7.33
C ALA A 60 -13.20 9.37 6.91
N GLN A 61 -12.66 9.57 5.70
CA GLN A 61 -12.40 10.92 5.16
C GLN A 61 -13.71 11.73 5.02
N ILE A 62 -14.77 11.11 4.49
CA ILE A 62 -16.08 11.75 4.33
C ILE A 62 -16.71 12.02 5.70
N ALA A 63 -16.64 11.09 6.65
CA ALA A 63 -17.14 11.31 8.00
C ALA A 63 -16.43 12.49 8.68
N TYR A 64 -15.11 12.56 8.54
CA TYR A 64 -14.31 13.66 9.06
C TYR A 64 -14.66 15.01 8.40
N LEU A 65 -14.78 15.05 7.07
CA LEU A 65 -15.19 16.25 6.34
C LEU A 65 -16.61 16.72 6.74
N LYS A 66 -17.56 15.79 6.88
CA LYS A 66 -18.92 16.09 7.36
C LYS A 66 -18.89 16.67 8.78
N TYR A 67 -18.07 16.11 9.65
CA TYR A 67 -17.90 16.60 11.01
C TYR A 67 -17.41 18.06 11.04
N VAL A 68 -16.36 18.38 10.27
CA VAL A 68 -15.83 19.75 10.17
C VAL A 68 -16.86 20.71 9.58
N LEU A 69 -17.58 20.29 8.54
CA LEU A 69 -18.60 21.10 7.88
C LEU A 69 -19.79 21.44 8.80
N ASN A 70 -20.21 20.50 9.65
CA ASN A 70 -21.36 20.66 10.54
C ASN A 70 -21.09 21.64 11.71
N ARG A 71 -19.83 21.93 12.05
CA ARG A 71 -19.48 22.70 13.26
C ARG A 71 -19.38 24.22 13.09
N ARG A 72 -19.38 24.80 11.87
CA ARG A 72 -19.70 26.22 11.54
C ARG A 72 -19.35 26.60 10.08
N VAL A 73 -20.05 27.59 9.56
CA VAL A 73 -19.95 28.17 8.19
C VAL A 73 -18.60 28.87 7.91
N SER A 74 -17.78 29.23 8.91
CA SER A 74 -16.56 30.05 8.73
C SER A 74 -15.23 29.28 8.63
N MET A 75 -15.23 27.95 8.51
CA MET A 75 -14.00 27.13 8.35
C MET A 75 -13.93 26.46 6.98
N THR A 76 -14.30 27.19 5.92
CA THR A 76 -14.12 26.73 4.53
C THR A 76 -12.66 26.36 4.25
N THR A 77 -11.72 27.13 4.79
CA THR A 77 -10.28 26.91 4.64
C THR A 77 -9.82 25.54 5.15
N ASP A 78 -10.35 25.08 6.29
CA ASP A 78 -9.94 23.78 6.87
C ASP A 78 -10.47 22.62 6.01
N VAL A 79 -11.71 22.74 5.52
CA VAL A 79 -12.30 21.75 4.60
C VAL A 79 -11.52 21.72 3.28
N GLU A 80 -11.13 22.87 2.74
CA GLU A 80 -10.31 22.95 1.52
C GLU A 80 -8.92 22.33 1.72
N GLN A 81 -8.28 22.54 2.88
CA GLN A 81 -7.00 21.91 3.21
C GLN A 81 -7.13 20.38 3.28
N LEU A 82 -8.19 19.88 3.93
CA LEU A 82 -8.47 18.44 4.01
C LEU A 82 -8.78 17.83 2.64
N LEU A 83 -9.60 18.50 1.82
CA LEU A 83 -9.90 18.07 0.46
C LEU A 83 -8.65 18.03 -0.42
N ASN A 84 -7.80 19.06 -0.35
CA ASN A 84 -6.53 19.08 -1.07
C ASN A 84 -5.60 17.93 -0.67
N LYS A 85 -5.62 17.54 0.62
CA LYS A 85 -4.88 16.40 1.15
C LYS A 85 -5.46 15.06 0.67
N PHE A 86 -6.78 14.91 0.66
CA PHE A 86 -7.44 13.62 0.43
C PHE A 86 -7.66 13.30 -1.06
N LEU A 87 -7.95 14.28 -1.91
CA LEU A 87 -8.41 14.02 -3.27
C LEU A 87 -7.32 13.48 -4.21
N ARG A 88 -6.10 14.00 -4.12
CA ARG A 88 -5.01 13.66 -5.08
C ARG A 88 -4.70 12.16 -5.14
N THR A 89 -4.88 11.45 -4.04
CA THR A 89 -4.57 10.02 -3.91
C THR A 89 -5.81 9.14 -3.81
N SER A 90 -7.00 9.72 -3.73
CA SER A 90 -8.23 8.97 -3.48
C SER A 90 -8.78 8.31 -4.75
N PRO A 91 -8.98 6.99 -4.74
CA PRO A 91 -9.68 6.30 -5.81
C PRO A 91 -11.21 6.22 -5.59
N SER A 92 -11.77 6.96 -4.63
CA SER A 92 -13.20 6.86 -4.27
C SER A 92 -14.06 7.88 -5.01
N VAL A 93 -15.00 7.37 -5.82
CA VAL A 93 -16.03 8.19 -6.49
C VAL A 93 -16.87 8.96 -5.47
N GLU A 94 -17.16 8.37 -4.30
CA GLU A 94 -17.96 9.02 -3.26
C GLU A 94 -17.28 10.27 -2.69
N LEU A 95 -15.95 10.24 -2.52
CA LEU A 95 -15.20 11.40 -2.04
C LEU A 95 -15.17 12.51 -3.10
N TRP A 96 -14.99 12.15 -4.37
CA TRP A 96 -15.04 13.10 -5.48
C TRP A 96 -16.43 13.71 -5.65
N ARG A 97 -17.50 12.93 -5.42
CA ARG A 97 -18.87 13.45 -5.38
C ARG A 97 -19.06 14.44 -4.23
N PHE A 98 -18.60 14.09 -3.02
CA PHE A 98 -18.63 15.01 -1.88
C PHE A 98 -17.90 16.33 -2.17
N TYR A 99 -16.75 16.26 -2.85
CA TYR A 99 -16.02 17.45 -3.31
C TYR A 99 -16.87 18.30 -4.26
N LEU A 100 -17.50 17.70 -5.27
CA LEU A 100 -18.35 18.43 -6.21
C LEU A 100 -19.53 19.10 -5.49
N ASP A 101 -20.21 18.36 -4.59
CA ASP A 101 -21.30 18.90 -3.77
C ASP A 101 -20.85 20.09 -2.90
N TYR A 102 -19.67 19.97 -2.27
CA TYR A 102 -19.09 21.03 -1.45
C TYR A 102 -18.79 22.28 -2.28
N VAL A 103 -18.10 22.11 -3.41
CA VAL A 103 -17.68 23.24 -4.25
C VAL A 103 -18.88 23.92 -4.91
N LEU A 104 -19.93 23.18 -5.26
CA LEU A 104 -21.20 23.74 -5.75
C LEU A 104 -21.90 24.62 -4.70
N ARG A 105 -21.83 24.23 -3.41
CA ARG A 105 -22.41 25.02 -2.31
C ARG A 105 -21.61 26.28 -1.99
N VAL A 106 -20.28 26.19 -2.00
CA VAL A 106 -19.40 27.31 -1.60
C VAL A 106 -19.26 28.34 -2.72
N ASN A 107 -19.13 27.89 -3.96
CA ASN A 107 -18.85 28.78 -5.08
C ASN A 107 -20.07 28.91 -6.00
N VAL A 108 -20.97 29.82 -5.63
CA VAL A 108 -22.13 30.24 -6.42
C VAL A 108 -21.66 31.19 -7.52
N GLY A 109 -21.23 30.66 -8.68
CA GLY A 109 -20.77 31.47 -9.80
C GLY A 109 -20.57 30.69 -11.11
N PRO A 110 -20.46 31.40 -12.26
CA PRO A 110 -20.62 30.84 -13.62
C PRO A 110 -19.42 30.04 -14.17
N SER A 111 -18.49 29.57 -13.34
CA SER A 111 -17.42 28.64 -13.77
C SER A 111 -17.54 27.21 -13.17
N PRO A 112 -18.67 26.50 -13.26
CA PRO A 112 -18.74 25.10 -12.84
C PRO A 112 -17.82 24.22 -13.69
N THR A 113 -17.83 24.38 -15.02
CA THR A 113 -17.18 23.51 -16.03
C THR A 113 -15.74 23.10 -15.73
N THR A 114 -14.93 23.97 -15.13
CA THR A 114 -13.52 23.68 -14.78
C THR A 114 -13.40 22.63 -13.66
N ARG A 115 -14.41 22.49 -12.80
CA ARG A 115 -14.40 21.60 -11.62
C ARG A 115 -14.83 20.19 -11.97
N GLU A 116 -15.90 20.02 -12.73
CA GLU A 116 -16.30 18.69 -13.17
C GLU A 116 -15.26 18.12 -14.14
N THR A 117 -14.68 18.94 -15.02
CA THR A 117 -13.55 18.50 -15.87
C THR A 117 -12.33 18.10 -15.04
N TYR A 118 -12.03 18.81 -13.96
CA TYR A 118 -10.99 18.42 -13.00
C TYR A 118 -11.29 17.07 -12.34
N ALA A 119 -12.50 16.85 -11.82
CA ALA A 119 -12.90 15.57 -11.24
C ALA A 119 -12.83 14.43 -12.28
N LEU A 120 -13.39 14.65 -13.48
CA LEU A 120 -13.40 13.66 -14.57
C LEU A 120 -11.99 13.26 -15.03
N SER A 121 -11.02 14.16 -14.99
CA SER A 121 -9.62 13.82 -15.28
C SER A 121 -8.98 12.86 -14.27
N HIS A 122 -9.51 12.78 -13.05
CA HIS A 122 -8.99 11.92 -11.98
C HIS A 122 -9.81 10.66 -11.74
N ILE A 123 -11.14 10.72 -11.91
CA ILE A 123 -12.04 9.61 -11.56
C ILE A 123 -13.00 9.21 -12.69
N GLY A 124 -12.99 9.91 -13.82
CA GLY A 124 -13.99 9.73 -14.89
C GLY A 124 -13.92 8.39 -15.61
N TYR A 125 -12.83 7.63 -15.49
CA TYR A 125 -12.71 6.27 -16.05
C TYR A 125 -13.23 5.18 -15.11
N ASP A 126 -13.61 5.53 -13.88
CA ASP A 126 -14.18 4.59 -12.92
C ASP A 126 -15.60 4.19 -13.33
N ARG A 127 -15.93 2.91 -13.18
CA ARG A 127 -17.27 2.38 -13.46
C ARG A 127 -18.36 3.19 -12.78
N ASP A 128 -18.21 3.48 -11.49
CA ASP A 128 -19.27 4.07 -10.67
C ASP A 128 -19.36 5.59 -10.87
N SER A 129 -18.46 6.20 -11.65
CA SER A 129 -18.50 7.62 -12.00
C SER A 129 -19.58 7.98 -13.02
N GLY A 130 -20.14 6.98 -13.72
CA GLY A 130 -21.11 7.19 -14.79
C GLY A 130 -22.40 7.85 -14.30
N SER A 131 -23.08 7.20 -13.37
CA SER A 131 -24.29 7.75 -12.74
C SER A 131 -23.99 8.91 -11.79
N ALA A 132 -22.86 8.86 -11.06
CA ALA A 132 -22.56 9.80 -9.99
C ALA A 132 -21.97 11.14 -10.45
N ILE A 133 -21.25 11.18 -11.58
CA ILE A 133 -20.52 12.38 -12.02
C ILE A 133 -20.83 12.70 -13.49
N TRP A 134 -20.71 11.73 -14.40
CA TRP A 134 -20.92 11.98 -15.84
C TRP A 134 -22.34 12.41 -16.16
N ALA A 135 -23.35 11.75 -15.59
CA ALA A 135 -24.75 12.09 -15.82
C ALA A 135 -25.07 13.52 -15.34
N GLU A 136 -24.62 13.88 -14.14
CA GLU A 136 -24.80 15.23 -13.57
C GLU A 136 -24.06 16.29 -14.41
N TYR A 137 -22.83 16.02 -14.84
CA TYR A 137 -22.05 16.93 -15.69
C TYR A 137 -22.70 17.15 -17.07
N ILE A 138 -23.15 16.09 -17.74
CA ILE A 138 -23.83 16.21 -19.05
C ILE A 138 -25.14 16.97 -18.89
N GLN A 139 -25.89 16.71 -17.82
CA GLN A 139 -27.12 17.45 -17.52
C GLN A 139 -26.83 18.93 -17.24
N PHE A 140 -25.76 19.22 -16.49
CA PHE A 140 -25.30 20.58 -16.24
C PHE A 140 -24.99 21.32 -17.55
N LEU A 141 -24.22 20.71 -18.47
CA LEU A 141 -23.92 21.28 -19.79
C LEU A 141 -25.20 21.51 -20.62
N ARG A 142 -26.17 20.59 -20.55
CA ARG A 142 -27.47 20.73 -21.22
C ARG A 142 -28.35 21.83 -20.64
N ASN A 143 -28.14 22.22 -19.39
CA ASN A 143 -28.88 23.29 -18.72
C ASN A 143 -28.19 24.66 -18.83
N ALA A 144 -27.03 24.75 -19.49
CA ALA A 144 -26.33 26.02 -19.66
C ALA A 144 -27.22 27.05 -20.42
N PRO A 145 -27.19 28.33 -20.02
CA PRO A 145 -27.99 29.40 -20.64
C PRO A 145 -27.60 29.60 -22.11
N GLU A 146 -28.58 29.98 -22.94
CA GLU A 146 -28.44 30.13 -24.39
C GLU A 146 -28.91 31.52 -24.85
N GLU A 147 -28.18 32.58 -24.48
CA GLU A 147 -28.56 33.96 -24.81
C GLU A 147 -28.22 34.32 -26.26
N SER A 148 -27.06 33.86 -26.76
CA SER A 148 -26.60 34.12 -28.13
C SER A 148 -26.53 32.86 -29.00
N THR A 149 -26.49 33.04 -30.32
CA THR A 149 -26.22 31.95 -31.28
C THR A 149 -24.86 31.30 -31.03
N TRP A 150 -23.89 32.07 -30.53
CA TRP A 150 -22.56 31.56 -30.18
C TRP A 150 -22.62 30.65 -28.94
N ASP A 151 -23.40 31.01 -27.91
CA ASP A 151 -23.59 30.18 -26.71
C ASP A 151 -24.26 28.84 -27.05
N LYS A 152 -25.23 28.85 -27.98
CA LYS A 152 -25.87 27.62 -28.49
C LYS A 152 -24.86 26.67 -29.13
N GLN A 153 -23.96 27.22 -29.94
CA GLN A 153 -22.90 26.44 -30.59
C GLN A 153 -21.91 25.88 -29.56
N GLN A 154 -21.44 26.71 -28.63
CA GLN A 154 -20.51 26.29 -27.59
C GLN A 154 -21.10 25.20 -26.69
N LYS A 155 -22.38 25.34 -26.30
CA LYS A 155 -23.12 24.34 -25.54
C LYS A 155 -23.23 23.03 -26.30
N MET A 156 -23.62 23.07 -27.57
CA MET A 156 -23.70 21.87 -28.42
C MET A 156 -22.34 21.17 -28.50
N ASP A 157 -21.27 21.91 -28.75
CA ASP A 157 -19.92 21.35 -28.85
C ASP A 157 -19.43 20.75 -27.53
N ALA A 158 -19.72 21.41 -26.40
CA ALA A 158 -19.39 20.90 -25.07
C ALA A 158 -20.16 19.62 -24.72
N VAL A 159 -21.48 19.59 -24.96
CA VAL A 159 -22.33 18.40 -24.72
C VAL A 159 -21.86 17.25 -25.60
N ARG A 160 -21.64 17.49 -26.90
CA ARG A 160 -21.15 16.47 -27.83
C ARG A 160 -19.80 15.91 -27.39
N LYS A 161 -18.86 16.77 -27.01
CA LYS A 161 -17.54 16.35 -26.52
C LYS A 161 -17.66 15.44 -25.29
N ALA A 162 -18.46 15.85 -24.30
CA ALA A 162 -18.65 15.09 -23.06
C ALA A 162 -19.33 13.74 -23.32
N GLN A 163 -20.41 13.71 -24.12
CA GLN A 163 -21.12 12.47 -24.44
C GLN A 163 -20.24 11.50 -25.25
N ASN A 164 -19.56 12.00 -26.29
CA ASN A 164 -18.67 11.17 -27.11
C ASN A 164 -17.56 10.53 -26.28
N GLN A 165 -17.02 11.23 -25.29
CA GLN A 165 -16.04 10.66 -24.36
C GLN A 165 -16.66 9.61 -23.45
N ALA A 166 -17.81 9.92 -22.83
CA ALA A 166 -18.44 9.04 -21.84
C ALA A 166 -18.89 7.69 -22.41
N VAL A 167 -19.43 7.66 -23.64
CA VAL A 167 -19.94 6.42 -24.25
C VAL A 167 -18.86 5.41 -24.62
N GLN A 168 -17.59 5.83 -24.64
CA GLN A 168 -16.42 4.99 -24.92
C GLN A 168 -15.79 4.42 -23.63
N LEU A 169 -16.34 4.76 -22.45
CA LEU A 169 -15.85 4.30 -21.16
C LEU A 169 -16.76 3.20 -20.59
N PRO A 170 -16.20 2.19 -19.89
CA PRO A 170 -16.98 1.13 -19.26
C PRO A 170 -17.64 1.62 -17.96
N LEU A 171 -18.64 2.49 -18.10
CA LEU A 171 -19.40 3.13 -17.02
C LEU A 171 -20.66 2.34 -16.66
N ASP A 172 -21.10 2.40 -15.41
CA ASP A 172 -22.31 1.73 -14.91
C ASP A 172 -23.59 2.05 -15.72
N ASN A 173 -23.69 3.27 -16.24
CA ASN A 173 -24.83 3.76 -17.03
C ASN A 173 -24.52 3.94 -18.54
N VAL A 174 -23.49 3.28 -19.08
CA VAL A 174 -23.02 3.49 -20.47
C VAL A 174 -24.12 3.29 -21.53
N GLU A 175 -25.04 2.34 -21.33
CA GLU A 175 -26.15 2.08 -22.26
C GLU A 175 -27.17 3.23 -22.26
N GLN A 176 -27.44 3.80 -21.08
CA GLN A 176 -28.30 4.97 -20.95
C GLN A 176 -27.66 6.19 -21.63
N LEU A 177 -26.35 6.39 -21.45
CA LEU A 177 -25.61 7.49 -22.10
C LEU A 177 -25.63 7.37 -23.62
N TRP A 178 -25.53 6.15 -24.15
CA TRP A 178 -25.64 5.89 -25.59
C TRP A 178 -27.02 6.24 -26.15
N ALA A 179 -28.10 5.77 -25.52
CA ALA A 179 -29.46 6.12 -25.92
C ALA A 179 -29.71 7.64 -25.87
N GLN A 180 -29.14 8.33 -24.88
CA GLN A 180 -29.20 9.78 -24.79
C GLN A 180 -28.39 10.50 -25.88
N LEU A 181 -27.26 9.94 -26.33
CA LEU A 181 -26.48 10.47 -27.45
C LEU A 181 -27.24 10.31 -28.76
N GLU A 182 -27.83 9.13 -29.02
CA GLU A 182 -28.63 8.87 -30.21
C GLU A 182 -29.82 9.84 -30.33
N SER A 183 -30.57 10.00 -29.23
CA SER A 183 -31.69 10.93 -29.16
C SER A 183 -31.25 12.39 -29.37
N TYR A 184 -30.15 12.79 -28.73
CA TYR A 184 -29.62 14.14 -28.84
C TYR A 184 -29.15 14.47 -30.27
N GLU A 185 -28.27 13.66 -30.86
CA GLU A 185 -27.77 13.89 -32.21
C GLU A 185 -28.87 13.82 -33.27
N THR A 186 -29.84 12.91 -33.12
CA THR A 186 -30.99 12.81 -34.03
C THR A 186 -31.87 14.06 -33.98
N SER A 187 -32.02 14.67 -32.80
CA SER A 187 -32.79 15.92 -32.63
C SER A 187 -32.09 17.13 -33.24
N LEU A 188 -30.76 17.13 -33.29
CA LEU A 188 -29.96 18.16 -33.97
C LEU A 188 -30.00 17.99 -35.50
N ASN A 189 -29.55 16.84 -36.01
CA ASN A 189 -29.53 16.56 -37.44
C ASN A 189 -29.41 15.05 -37.72
N LYS A 190 -30.46 14.47 -38.32
CA LYS A 190 -30.54 13.05 -38.65
C LYS A 190 -29.43 12.52 -39.56
N MET A 191 -28.90 13.33 -40.47
CA MET A 191 -27.84 12.89 -41.40
C MET A 191 -26.48 12.80 -40.69
N THR A 192 -26.11 13.84 -39.93
CA THR A 192 -24.84 13.84 -39.18
C THR A 192 -24.89 12.85 -38.02
N ALA A 193 -26.06 12.67 -37.39
CA ALA A 193 -26.26 11.67 -36.34
C ALA A 193 -25.88 10.27 -36.80
N LYS A 194 -26.33 9.83 -37.99
CA LYS A 194 -25.98 8.51 -38.53
C LYS A 194 -24.47 8.31 -38.62
N LYS A 195 -23.74 9.33 -39.06
CA LYS A 195 -22.27 9.28 -39.16
C LYS A 195 -21.63 9.17 -37.78
N ILE A 196 -21.96 10.08 -36.86
CA ILE A 196 -21.39 10.10 -35.49
C ILE A 196 -21.65 8.78 -34.77
N ILE A 197 -22.86 8.25 -34.85
CA ILE A 197 -23.24 6.98 -34.23
C ILE A 197 -22.48 5.80 -34.87
N THR A 198 -22.32 5.79 -36.19
CA THR A 198 -21.55 4.74 -36.88
C THR A 198 -20.07 4.78 -36.47
N ASP A 199 -19.49 5.98 -36.39
CA ASP A 199 -18.07 6.18 -36.04
C ASP A 199 -17.78 5.77 -34.58
N LEU A 200 -18.70 6.04 -33.65
CA LEU A 200 -18.53 5.72 -32.21
C LEU A 200 -18.97 4.30 -31.82
N SER A 201 -19.77 3.63 -32.65
CA SER A 201 -20.35 2.32 -32.34
C SER A 201 -19.31 1.26 -31.96
N PRO A 202 -18.15 1.11 -32.65
CA PRO A 202 -17.14 0.11 -32.27
C PRO A 202 -16.60 0.32 -30.85
N ALA A 203 -16.19 1.55 -30.52
CA ALA A 203 -15.66 1.89 -29.21
C ALA A 203 -16.73 1.73 -28.10
N HIS A 204 -17.98 2.08 -28.39
CA HIS A 204 -19.09 1.86 -27.45
C HIS A 204 -19.35 0.37 -27.19
N MET A 205 -19.32 -0.47 -28.23
CA MET A 205 -19.50 -1.92 -28.09
C MET A 205 -18.36 -2.56 -27.30
N GLN A 206 -17.14 -2.08 -27.49
CA GLN A 206 -15.98 -2.47 -26.68
C GLN A 206 -16.16 -2.06 -25.22
N ALA A 207 -16.55 -0.81 -24.95
CA ALA A 207 -16.81 -0.31 -23.60
C ALA A 207 -17.87 -1.16 -22.86
N ARG A 208 -18.97 -1.55 -23.54
CA ARG A 208 -19.98 -2.46 -22.97
C ARG A 208 -19.43 -3.85 -22.67
N THR A 209 -18.61 -4.40 -23.58
CA THR A 209 -17.99 -5.71 -23.39
C THR A 209 -17.05 -5.70 -22.19
N VAL A 210 -16.21 -4.66 -22.08
CA VAL A 210 -15.30 -4.46 -20.96
C VAL A 210 -16.06 -4.22 -19.66
N LEU A 211 -17.15 -3.44 -19.67
CA LEU A 211 -18.01 -3.25 -18.49
C LEU A 211 -18.56 -4.57 -17.96
N ARG A 212 -19.02 -5.47 -18.85
CA ARG A 212 -19.51 -6.79 -18.45
C ARG A 212 -18.41 -7.63 -17.79
N GLN A 213 -17.21 -7.64 -18.37
CA GLN A 213 -16.06 -8.35 -17.79
C GLN A 213 -15.64 -7.74 -16.44
N LEU A 214 -15.59 -6.40 -16.35
CA LEU A 214 -15.32 -5.66 -15.12
C LEU A 214 -16.31 -6.04 -14.02
N ASN A 215 -17.61 -6.06 -14.33
CA ASN A 215 -18.65 -6.45 -13.38
C ASN A 215 -18.42 -7.86 -12.82
N ASN A 216 -18.00 -8.82 -13.65
CA ASN A 216 -17.70 -10.18 -13.17
C ASN A 216 -16.53 -10.19 -12.20
N HIS A 217 -15.47 -9.42 -12.47
CA HIS A 217 -14.34 -9.28 -11.57
C HIS A 217 -14.75 -8.60 -10.24
N LEU A 218 -15.48 -7.49 -10.30
CA LEU A 218 -15.90 -6.74 -9.12
C LEU A 218 -16.89 -7.54 -8.25
N GLN A 219 -17.83 -8.26 -8.86
CA GLN A 219 -18.74 -9.15 -8.13
C GLN A 219 -17.97 -10.27 -7.41
N ALA A 220 -16.91 -10.80 -8.03
CA ALA A 220 -16.07 -11.81 -7.40
C ALA A 220 -15.32 -11.25 -6.18
N LEU A 221 -14.92 -9.98 -6.17
CA LEU A 221 -14.26 -9.34 -5.01
C LEU A 221 -15.21 -9.20 -3.81
N GLY A 222 -16.52 -9.23 -4.05
CA GLY A 222 -17.54 -9.05 -3.03
C GLY A 222 -17.74 -7.57 -2.69
N ASN A 223 -18.98 -7.20 -2.39
CA ASN A 223 -19.29 -5.86 -1.89
C ASN A 223 -18.89 -5.81 -0.40
N SER A 224 -17.63 -5.49 -0.13
CA SER A 224 -17.14 -5.26 1.24
C SER A 224 -17.58 -3.88 1.76
N THR A 225 -18.88 -3.60 1.69
CA THR A 225 -19.50 -2.38 2.21
C THR A 225 -20.74 -2.77 3.01
N THR A 226 -20.53 -3.52 4.09
CA THR A 226 -21.36 -3.30 5.28
C THR A 226 -21.19 -1.82 5.63
N GLY A 227 -22.29 -1.05 5.72
CA GLY A 227 -22.33 0.43 5.66
C GLY A 227 -21.61 1.24 6.76
N GLY A 228 -20.45 0.78 7.24
CA GLY A 228 -19.55 1.47 8.14
C GLY A 228 -18.13 1.59 7.57
N ILE A 229 -17.19 2.04 8.41
CA ILE A 229 -15.80 2.24 8.02
C ILE A 229 -15.13 0.87 7.80
N PHE A 230 -14.73 0.59 6.56
CA PHE A 230 -13.89 -0.56 6.24
C PHE A 230 -12.41 -0.24 6.50
N LEU A 231 -11.75 -1.05 7.34
CA LEU A 231 -10.31 -0.95 7.62
C LEU A 231 -9.66 -2.31 7.35
N PRO A 232 -8.60 -2.37 6.53
CA PRO A 232 -7.90 -3.63 6.25
C PRO A 232 -7.17 -4.13 7.49
N GLY A 233 -7.12 -5.46 7.70
CA GLY A 233 -6.32 -6.10 8.74
C GLY A 233 -5.06 -6.79 8.17
N PRO A 234 -4.08 -7.14 9.02
CA PRO A 234 -2.89 -7.88 8.62
C PRO A 234 -3.23 -9.29 8.10
N PRO A 235 -2.32 -9.94 7.35
CA PRO A 235 -2.56 -11.27 6.80
C PRO A 235 -2.85 -12.31 7.89
N THR A 236 -4.01 -12.95 7.81
CA THR A 236 -4.40 -14.09 8.67
C THR A 236 -4.05 -15.44 8.03
N PHE A 237 -3.71 -15.42 6.74
CA PHE A 237 -3.44 -16.56 5.87
C PHE A 237 -4.59 -17.57 5.76
N SER A 238 -5.81 -17.18 6.11
CA SER A 238 -7.01 -18.01 6.02
C SER A 238 -7.35 -18.38 4.56
N GLY A 239 -8.08 -19.48 4.37
CA GLY A 239 -8.50 -19.91 3.03
C GLY A 239 -9.35 -18.86 2.30
N GLN A 240 -10.23 -18.15 3.01
CA GLN A 240 -11.06 -17.09 2.45
C GLN A 240 -10.22 -15.88 2.02
N GLU A 241 -9.25 -15.48 2.82
CA GLU A 241 -8.34 -14.39 2.52
C GLU A 241 -7.46 -14.71 1.30
N ARG A 242 -6.90 -15.93 1.22
CA ARG A 242 -6.15 -16.39 0.04
C ARG A 242 -6.99 -16.35 -1.24
N GLN A 243 -8.27 -16.71 -1.15
CA GLN A 243 -9.19 -16.59 -2.28
C GLN A 243 -9.42 -15.13 -2.68
N LEU A 244 -9.68 -14.25 -1.71
CA LEU A 244 -9.87 -12.80 -1.96
C LEU A 244 -8.65 -12.19 -2.66
N ILE A 245 -7.45 -12.47 -2.16
CA ILE A 245 -6.18 -12.08 -2.79
C ILE A 245 -6.09 -12.61 -4.21
N GLY A 246 -6.42 -13.89 -4.43
CA GLY A 246 -6.42 -14.49 -5.77
C GLY A 246 -7.34 -13.76 -6.75
N ARG A 247 -8.54 -13.35 -6.28
CA ARG A 247 -9.50 -12.58 -7.08
C ARG A 247 -8.98 -11.18 -7.39
N TRP A 248 -8.36 -10.49 -6.43
CA TRP A 248 -7.70 -9.20 -6.67
C TRP A 248 -6.57 -9.31 -7.68
N LYS A 249 -5.72 -10.33 -7.56
CA LYS A 249 -4.63 -10.60 -8.53
C LYS A 249 -5.17 -10.84 -9.93
N ALA A 250 -6.27 -11.58 -10.07
CA ALA A 250 -6.92 -11.82 -11.35
C ALA A 250 -7.46 -10.52 -11.96
N TYR A 251 -8.14 -9.68 -11.17
CA TYR A 251 -8.63 -8.38 -11.60
C TYR A 251 -7.50 -7.45 -12.04
N LEU A 252 -6.43 -7.32 -11.25
CA LEU A 252 -5.29 -6.45 -11.57
C LEU A 252 -4.54 -6.88 -12.82
N LYS A 253 -4.37 -8.20 -13.03
CA LYS A 253 -3.78 -8.74 -14.26
C LYS A 253 -4.66 -8.48 -15.48
N TRP A 254 -5.98 -8.65 -15.34
CA TRP A 254 -6.93 -8.35 -16.40
C TRP A 254 -6.92 -6.86 -16.77
N GLU A 255 -6.96 -5.96 -15.79
CA GLU A 255 -6.90 -4.51 -16.02
C GLU A 255 -5.58 -4.11 -16.69
N GLY A 256 -4.46 -4.68 -16.22
CA GLY A 256 -3.14 -4.47 -16.80
C GLY A 256 -2.97 -5.03 -18.22
N GLY A 257 -3.87 -5.93 -18.65
CA GLY A 257 -3.93 -6.50 -20.00
C GLY A 257 -4.55 -5.57 -21.05
N ASN A 258 -4.91 -4.34 -20.68
CA ASN A 258 -5.50 -3.33 -21.56
C ASN A 258 -6.76 -3.85 -22.32
N PRO A 259 -7.85 -4.22 -21.60
CA PRO A 259 -9.05 -4.77 -22.22
C PRO A 259 -9.79 -3.78 -23.13
N LEU A 260 -9.54 -2.47 -22.97
CA LEU A 260 -10.03 -1.41 -23.86
C LEU A 260 -9.16 -1.19 -25.10
N GLU A 261 -8.08 -1.97 -25.26
CA GLU A 261 -7.14 -1.88 -26.39
C GLU A 261 -6.69 -0.44 -26.69
N LEU A 262 -6.48 0.34 -25.61
CA LEU A 262 -6.03 1.72 -25.72
C LEU A 262 -4.71 1.78 -26.47
N GLU A 263 -4.66 2.64 -27.48
CA GLU A 263 -3.49 2.85 -28.32
C GLU A 263 -2.36 3.56 -27.56
N ASP A 264 -1.17 3.57 -28.16
CA ASP A 264 0.01 4.23 -27.60
C ASP A 264 -0.16 5.73 -27.34
N LYS A 265 -0.99 6.42 -28.15
CA LYS A 265 -1.33 7.83 -27.93
C LYS A 265 -2.12 8.07 -26.64
N ASP A 266 -2.84 7.04 -26.18
CA ASP A 266 -3.69 7.05 -24.99
C ASP A 266 -3.04 6.33 -23.80
N ARG A 267 -1.72 6.11 -23.86
CA ARG A 267 -0.96 5.40 -22.82
C ARG A 267 -1.07 6.04 -21.45
N ALA A 268 -1.14 7.37 -21.37
CA ALA A 268 -1.35 8.06 -20.10
C ALA A 268 -2.70 7.67 -19.45
N THR A 269 -3.75 7.51 -20.26
CA THR A 269 -5.07 7.04 -19.82
C THR A 269 -5.02 5.60 -19.33
N LEU A 270 -4.29 4.71 -20.02
CA LEU A 270 -4.05 3.35 -19.56
C LEU A 270 -3.33 3.36 -18.20
N VAL A 271 -2.32 4.22 -18.03
CA VAL A 271 -1.58 4.34 -16.77
C VAL A 271 -2.45 4.83 -15.63
N ALA A 272 -3.28 5.84 -15.87
CA ALA A 272 -4.22 6.34 -14.87
C ALA A 272 -5.22 5.24 -14.46
N ARG A 273 -5.79 4.52 -15.45
CA ARG A 273 -6.79 3.47 -15.24
C ARG A 273 -6.25 2.27 -14.45
N VAL A 274 -5.09 1.74 -14.83
CA VAL A 274 -4.48 0.62 -14.11
C VAL A 274 -3.95 1.06 -12.74
N GLY A 275 -3.33 2.24 -12.67
CA GLY A 275 -2.91 2.83 -11.40
C GLY A 275 -4.08 3.00 -10.42
N HIS A 276 -5.26 3.35 -10.92
CA HIS A 276 -6.48 3.41 -10.13
C HIS A 276 -6.94 2.05 -9.59
N ALA A 277 -6.91 1.00 -10.40
CA ALA A 277 -7.22 -0.35 -9.94
C ALA A 277 -6.26 -0.80 -8.82
N TYR A 278 -4.96 -0.51 -8.96
CA TYR A 278 -3.98 -0.75 -7.89
C TYR A 278 -4.26 0.09 -6.64
N ARG A 279 -4.64 1.37 -6.76
CA ARG A 279 -5.01 2.20 -5.60
C ARG A 279 -6.19 1.61 -4.82
N LYS A 280 -7.23 1.10 -5.50
CA LYS A 280 -8.32 0.39 -4.83
C LYS A 280 -7.82 -0.87 -4.12
N ALA A 281 -7.01 -1.67 -4.81
CA ALA A 281 -6.49 -2.92 -4.26
C ALA A 281 -5.65 -2.71 -3.00
N VAL A 282 -4.76 -1.71 -2.98
CA VAL A 282 -3.88 -1.45 -1.82
C VAL A 282 -4.59 -0.81 -0.63
N ILE A 283 -5.79 -0.24 -0.82
CA ILE A 283 -6.65 0.14 0.30
C ILE A 283 -7.23 -1.12 0.95
N CYS A 284 -7.68 -2.10 0.17
CA CYS A 284 -8.23 -3.35 0.68
C CYS A 284 -7.16 -4.32 1.22
N LEU A 285 -5.98 -4.32 0.60
CA LEU A 285 -4.89 -5.25 0.87
C LEU A 285 -3.61 -4.48 1.27
N ARG A 286 -3.77 -3.48 2.14
CA ARG A 286 -2.68 -2.58 2.59
C ARG A 286 -1.46 -3.31 3.14
N TYR A 287 -1.68 -4.37 3.91
CA TYR A 287 -0.63 -5.12 4.58
C TYR A 287 -0.14 -6.35 3.79
N TYR A 288 -0.34 -6.37 2.46
CA TYR A 288 0.06 -7.46 1.57
C TYR A 288 1.14 -6.97 0.61
N PRO A 289 2.43 -7.19 0.92
CA PRO A 289 3.54 -6.68 0.12
C PRO A 289 3.50 -7.13 -1.34
N GLU A 290 2.93 -8.29 -1.62
CA GLU A 290 2.79 -8.83 -2.98
C GLU A 290 1.92 -7.97 -3.90
N ILE A 291 0.89 -7.28 -3.39
CA ILE A 291 0.05 -6.40 -4.22
C ILE A 291 0.81 -5.12 -4.59
N TRP A 292 1.54 -4.55 -3.62
CA TRP A 292 2.44 -3.42 -3.86
C TRP A 292 3.56 -3.79 -4.85
N PHE A 293 4.12 -4.99 -4.72
CA PHE A 293 5.14 -5.48 -5.65
C PHE A 293 4.56 -5.72 -7.05
N MET A 294 3.33 -6.21 -7.17
CA MET A 294 2.66 -6.28 -8.47
C MET A 294 2.53 -4.91 -9.13
N ALA A 295 2.13 -3.87 -8.37
CA ALA A 295 2.10 -2.50 -8.88
C ALA A 295 3.49 -2.04 -9.37
N PHE A 296 4.56 -2.36 -8.60
CA PHE A 296 5.94 -2.09 -9.00
C PHE A 296 6.32 -2.78 -10.31
N THR A 297 6.04 -4.08 -10.44
CA THR A 297 6.37 -4.84 -11.66
C THR A 297 5.62 -4.30 -12.87
N TRP A 298 4.34 -3.97 -12.70
CA TRP A 298 3.51 -3.43 -13.78
C TRP A 298 4.00 -2.04 -14.20
N CYS A 299 4.22 -1.11 -13.26
CA CYS A 299 4.73 0.23 -13.59
C CYS A 299 6.09 0.16 -14.28
N THR A 300 6.96 -0.76 -13.87
CA THR A 300 8.26 -0.99 -14.52
C THR A 300 8.11 -1.51 -15.95
N SER A 301 7.10 -2.34 -16.21
CA SER A 301 6.82 -2.90 -17.54
C SER A 301 6.27 -1.89 -18.55
N VAL A 302 5.58 -0.84 -18.08
CA VAL A 302 5.01 0.22 -18.95
C VAL A 302 6.09 1.14 -19.54
N GLY A 303 7.27 1.17 -18.94
CA GLY A 303 8.41 1.96 -19.41
C GLY A 303 8.70 3.19 -18.55
N GLN A 304 9.57 4.08 -19.04
CA GLN A 304 10.09 5.22 -18.29
C GLN A 304 9.29 6.51 -18.53
N THR A 305 7.96 6.45 -18.60
CA THR A 305 7.14 7.67 -18.65
C THR A 305 7.14 8.38 -17.29
N ALA A 306 7.02 9.71 -17.30
CA ALA A 306 7.03 10.50 -16.07
C ALA A 306 5.89 10.11 -15.12
N GLU A 307 4.72 9.80 -15.67
CA GLU A 307 3.53 9.37 -14.95
C GLU A 307 3.74 8.00 -14.30
N ALA A 308 4.28 7.03 -15.04
CA ALA A 308 4.56 5.70 -14.51
C ALA A 308 5.62 5.75 -13.40
N GLN A 309 6.65 6.60 -13.55
CA GLN A 309 7.68 6.80 -12.52
C GLN A 309 7.13 7.48 -11.26
N SER A 310 6.27 8.49 -11.41
CA SER A 310 5.61 9.15 -10.28
C SER A 310 4.73 8.15 -9.51
N LEU A 311 3.93 7.38 -10.24
CA LEU A 311 3.07 6.34 -9.68
C LEU A 311 3.88 5.25 -8.96
N LEU A 312 4.98 4.79 -9.58
CA LEU A 312 5.89 3.80 -9.02
C LEU A 312 6.50 4.26 -7.68
N ASN A 313 7.04 5.47 -7.65
CA ASN A 313 7.62 6.05 -6.44
C ASN A 313 6.58 6.21 -5.34
N SER A 314 5.37 6.66 -5.69
CA SER A 314 4.25 6.78 -4.74
C SER A 314 3.88 5.42 -4.14
N PHE A 315 3.73 4.37 -4.96
CA PHE A 315 3.36 3.04 -4.46
C PHE A 315 4.43 2.41 -3.59
N LEU A 316 5.71 2.51 -3.96
CA LEU A 316 6.78 1.94 -3.14
C LEU A 316 6.91 2.64 -1.79
N ARG A 317 6.85 3.97 -1.76
CA ARG A 317 6.90 4.73 -0.49
C ARG A 317 5.74 4.38 0.42
N SER A 318 4.51 4.44 -0.09
CA SER A 318 3.32 4.09 0.70
C SER A 318 3.28 2.60 1.08
N GLY A 319 3.81 1.72 0.23
CA GLY A 319 3.93 0.30 0.50
C GLY A 319 4.93 -0.02 1.61
N LEU A 320 6.05 0.70 1.68
CA LEU A 320 7.04 0.59 2.77
C LEU A 320 6.56 1.20 4.08
N GLU A 321 5.76 2.27 4.02
CA GLU A 321 5.07 2.79 5.21
C GLU A 321 4.06 1.79 5.77
N ALA A 322 3.33 1.09 4.89
CA ALA A 322 2.39 0.06 5.28
C ALA A 322 3.06 -1.26 5.73
N ASN A 323 4.19 -1.63 5.10
CA ASN A 323 4.86 -2.91 5.28
C ASN A 323 6.37 -2.69 5.50
N PRO A 324 6.77 -2.12 6.65
CA PRO A 324 8.16 -1.76 6.90
C PRO A 324 9.10 -2.97 6.96
N ASP A 325 8.58 -4.16 7.24
CA ASP A 325 9.34 -5.42 7.34
C ASP A 325 9.43 -6.20 6.02
N SER A 326 8.91 -5.63 4.93
CA SER A 326 8.93 -6.31 3.63
C SER A 326 10.33 -6.26 3.00
N PHE A 327 10.97 -7.44 2.93
CA PHE A 327 12.19 -7.67 2.15
C PHE A 327 12.01 -7.26 0.69
N VAL A 328 10.93 -7.75 0.07
CA VAL A 328 10.65 -7.57 -1.36
C VAL A 328 10.50 -6.08 -1.71
N LEU A 329 9.71 -5.33 -0.95
CA LEU A 329 9.51 -3.90 -1.22
C LEU A 329 10.76 -3.07 -0.91
N THR A 330 11.48 -3.41 0.16
CA THR A 330 12.71 -2.71 0.53
C THR A 330 13.76 -2.86 -0.56
N TYR A 331 13.97 -4.08 -1.05
CA TYR A 331 14.96 -4.34 -2.10
C TYR A 331 14.55 -3.69 -3.43
N ALA A 332 13.27 -3.79 -3.82
CA ALA A 332 12.77 -3.13 -5.02
C ALA A 332 12.95 -1.61 -4.98
N TYR A 333 12.70 -0.98 -3.84
CA TYR A 333 12.87 0.47 -3.67
C TYR A 333 14.34 0.87 -3.62
N ALA A 334 15.18 0.11 -2.91
CA ALA A 334 16.63 0.32 -2.87
C ALA A 334 17.24 0.23 -4.28
N GLU A 335 16.84 -0.77 -5.08
CA GLU A 335 17.29 -0.92 -6.48
C GLU A 335 16.85 0.25 -7.35
N LEU A 336 15.61 0.74 -7.18
CA LEU A 336 15.10 1.89 -7.93
C LEU A 336 15.92 3.15 -7.62
N LEU A 337 16.18 3.41 -6.34
CA LEU A 337 16.99 4.54 -5.89
C LEU A 337 18.45 4.41 -6.35
N GLU A 338 19.06 3.23 -6.19
CA GLU A 338 20.43 2.95 -6.66
C GLU A 338 20.54 3.22 -8.17
N LYS A 339 19.58 2.72 -8.98
CA LYS A 339 19.54 2.94 -10.43
C LYS A 339 19.35 4.41 -10.80
N ALA A 340 18.58 5.17 -10.02
CA ALA A 340 18.39 6.60 -10.25
C ALA A 340 19.67 7.39 -9.96
N GLU A 341 20.39 7.07 -8.88
CA GLU A 341 21.65 7.72 -8.51
C GLU A 341 22.79 7.37 -9.46
N LEU A 342 22.85 6.14 -9.96
CA LEU A 342 23.87 5.71 -10.93
C LEU A 342 23.84 6.48 -12.25
N LYS A 343 22.71 7.12 -12.59
CA LYS A 343 22.57 7.97 -13.78
C LYS A 343 23.11 9.39 -13.58
N LYS A 344 23.42 9.80 -12.35
CA LYS A 344 23.90 11.15 -12.03
C LYS A 344 25.43 11.20 -12.03
N ASP A 345 25.98 12.34 -12.42
CA ASP A 345 27.42 12.60 -12.35
C ASP A 345 27.90 12.67 -10.90
N GLN A 346 27.18 13.44 -10.07
CA GLN A 346 27.37 13.48 -8.62
C GLN A 346 26.38 12.51 -7.97
N ARG A 347 26.89 11.34 -7.58
CA ARG A 347 26.12 10.26 -6.97
C ARG A 347 25.94 10.51 -5.49
N ASP A 348 24.71 10.50 -5.00
CA ASP A 348 24.41 10.52 -3.57
C ASP A 348 23.52 9.34 -3.19
N PHE A 349 24.12 8.32 -2.59
CA PHE A 349 23.38 7.14 -2.15
C PHE A 349 22.79 7.26 -0.73
N SER A 350 22.75 8.45 -0.14
CA SER A 350 22.18 8.70 1.20
C SER A 350 20.76 8.13 1.35
N ALA A 351 19.92 8.28 0.33
CA ALA A 351 18.56 7.74 0.31
C ALA A 351 18.54 6.21 0.35
N VAL A 352 19.47 5.53 -0.33
CA VAL A 352 19.56 4.06 -0.33
C VAL A 352 19.99 3.56 1.06
N HIS A 353 20.97 4.22 1.68
CA HIS A 353 21.37 3.92 3.06
C HIS A 353 20.21 4.10 4.04
N ALA A 354 19.45 5.21 3.94
CA ALA A 354 18.31 5.47 4.80
C ALA A 354 17.22 4.37 4.70
N VAL A 355 16.99 3.82 3.50
CA VAL A 355 16.07 2.70 3.29
C VAL A 355 16.53 1.44 4.03
N TYR A 356 17.78 1.05 3.87
CA TYR A 356 18.33 -0.12 4.58
C TYR A 356 18.38 0.08 6.09
N GLU A 357 18.79 1.26 6.56
CA GLU A 357 18.87 1.55 7.99
C GLU A 357 17.49 1.56 8.65
N ARG A 358 16.46 2.10 7.97
CA ARG A 358 15.06 2.01 8.42
C ARG A 358 14.59 0.55 8.48
N PHE A 359 14.88 -0.24 7.45
CA PHE A 359 14.47 -1.64 7.37
C PHE A 359 15.11 -2.47 8.49
N ILE A 360 16.42 -2.35 8.67
CA ILE A 360 17.17 -3.03 9.74
C ILE A 360 16.64 -2.63 11.12
N ALA A 361 16.33 -1.35 11.34
CA ALA A 361 15.75 -0.89 12.60
C ALA A 361 14.39 -1.54 12.88
N SER A 362 13.53 -1.67 11.86
CA SER A 362 12.23 -2.34 11.97
C SER A 362 12.38 -3.82 12.34
N LEU A 363 13.25 -4.55 11.62
CA LEU A 363 13.52 -5.96 11.91
C LEU A 363 14.12 -6.17 13.31
N ARG A 364 15.00 -5.26 13.76
CA ARG A 364 15.59 -5.31 15.10
C ARG A 364 14.53 -5.19 16.19
N GLN A 365 13.55 -4.30 16.01
CA GLN A 365 12.45 -4.14 16.97
C GLN A 365 11.58 -5.40 17.06
N ASN A 366 11.26 -6.02 15.91
CA ASN A 366 10.50 -7.27 15.88
C ASN A 366 11.26 -8.42 16.55
N LEU A 367 12.57 -8.52 16.32
CA LEU A 367 13.42 -9.52 16.96
C LEU A 367 13.53 -9.33 18.47
N ALA A 368 13.61 -8.08 18.95
CA ALA A 368 13.60 -7.80 20.38
C ALA A 368 12.31 -8.29 21.04
N ARG A 369 11.15 -7.97 20.43
CA ARG A 369 9.85 -8.45 20.90
C ARG A 369 9.74 -9.98 20.89
N LEU A 370 10.23 -10.63 19.83
CA LEU A 370 10.20 -12.10 19.75
C LEU A 370 11.11 -12.75 20.79
N THR A 371 12.24 -12.12 21.11
CA THR A 371 13.16 -12.59 22.16
C THR A 371 12.53 -12.47 23.55
N GLU A 372 11.76 -11.41 23.81
CA GLU A 372 10.97 -11.28 25.05
C GLU A 372 9.92 -12.38 25.17
N LEU A 373 9.17 -12.67 24.10
CA LEU A 373 8.16 -13.74 24.08
C LEU A 373 8.79 -15.15 24.26
N ASP A 374 9.95 -15.39 23.66
CA ASP A 374 10.70 -16.64 23.84
C ASP A 374 11.13 -16.83 25.30
N ALA A 375 11.62 -15.76 25.95
CA ALA A 375 12.00 -15.78 27.35
C ALA A 375 10.79 -16.01 28.28
N GLU A 376 9.66 -15.35 28.00
CA GLU A 376 8.41 -15.55 28.75
C GLU A 376 7.90 -16.99 28.63
N ALA A 377 7.96 -17.58 27.43
CA ALA A 377 7.58 -18.96 27.18
C ALA A 377 8.49 -19.96 27.92
N ASP A 378 9.80 -19.73 27.92
CA ASP A 378 10.76 -20.55 28.67
C ASP A 378 10.54 -20.46 30.20
N ILE A 379 10.20 -19.27 30.72
CA ILE A 379 9.84 -19.09 32.14
C ILE A 379 8.54 -19.84 32.48
N ALA A 380 7.52 -19.76 31.62
CA ALA A 380 6.25 -20.45 31.82
C ALA A 380 6.40 -21.97 31.79
N ALA A 381 7.24 -22.48 30.88
CA ALA A 381 7.63 -23.88 30.77
C ALA A 381 8.33 -24.42 32.04
N ASN A 382 9.22 -23.62 32.63
CA ASN A 382 9.91 -24.02 33.86
C ASN A 382 8.97 -24.02 35.07
N LYS A 383 8.03 -23.08 35.18
CA LYS A 383 7.03 -23.03 36.26
C LYS A 383 6.05 -24.21 36.26
N THR A 384 5.67 -24.72 35.09
CA THR A 384 4.81 -25.91 34.97
C THR A 384 5.51 -27.22 35.33
N SER A 385 6.85 -27.21 35.39
CA SER A 385 7.66 -28.35 35.78
C SER A 385 7.87 -28.48 37.31
N GLU A 386 7.44 -27.47 38.08
CA GLU A 386 7.67 -27.33 39.54
C GLU A 386 6.40 -27.48 40.41
N GLU A 387 5.33 -28.12 39.93
CA GLU A 387 4.19 -28.45 40.83
C GLU A 387 4.61 -29.45 41.94
N PRO A 388 4.08 -29.33 43.18
CA PRO A 388 4.62 -30.01 44.34
C PRO A 388 4.37 -31.52 44.26
N LYS A 389 5.44 -32.31 44.39
CA LYS A 389 5.34 -33.72 44.73
C LYS A 389 4.73 -33.84 46.13
N ASP A 390 3.44 -34.16 46.20
CA ASP A 390 2.82 -34.60 47.43
C ASP A 390 3.60 -35.79 47.99
N GLN A 391 4.20 -35.58 49.15
CA GLN A 391 4.84 -36.62 49.93
C GLN A 391 3.74 -37.54 50.48
N ASN A 392 3.54 -38.67 49.83
CA ASN A 392 3.13 -39.89 50.52
C ASN A 392 3.88 -41.07 49.92
N GLY A 393 4.74 -41.66 50.75
CA GLY A 393 5.67 -42.70 50.35
C GLY A 393 4.99 -44.04 50.07
N ILE A 394 5.66 -44.84 49.24
CA ILE A 394 5.93 -46.26 49.43
C ILE A 394 7.13 -46.58 48.53
N LEU A 395 8.15 -47.21 49.09
CA LEU A 395 9.34 -47.69 48.40
C LEU A 395 8.95 -48.89 47.54
N ASP A 396 9.00 -48.75 46.22
CA ASP A 396 8.96 -49.91 45.32
C ASP A 396 10.09 -49.81 44.29
N ASN A 397 11.00 -50.78 44.38
CA ASN A 397 12.24 -50.86 43.62
C ASN A 397 11.95 -51.57 42.30
N THR A 398 11.56 -50.81 41.28
CA THR A 398 11.47 -51.32 39.89
C THR A 398 12.21 -50.37 38.96
N SER A 399 13.31 -50.87 38.37
CA SER A 399 14.12 -50.22 37.34
C SER A 399 13.26 -49.85 36.12
N LYS A 400 12.73 -48.63 36.09
CA LYS A 400 12.12 -48.01 34.91
C LYS A 400 13.10 -47.01 34.30
N SER A 401 13.48 -47.30 33.05
CA SER A 401 14.21 -46.42 32.15
C SER A 401 13.70 -44.98 32.24
N THR A 402 14.53 -44.07 32.75
CA THR A 402 14.26 -42.63 32.82
C THR A 402 14.46 -41.99 31.46
N THR A 403 13.52 -42.18 30.54
CA THR A 403 13.32 -41.19 29.47
C THR A 403 12.55 -40.03 30.08
N ALA A 404 13.26 -38.94 30.37
CA ALA A 404 12.65 -37.68 30.75
C ALA A 404 11.57 -37.31 29.72
N PRO A 405 10.41 -36.76 30.14
CA PRO A 405 9.44 -36.22 29.18
C PRO A 405 10.15 -35.17 28.31
N PRO A 406 9.83 -35.08 27.01
CA PRO A 406 10.42 -34.07 26.14
C PRO A 406 10.16 -32.69 26.76
N PRO A 407 11.14 -31.76 26.71
CA PRO A 407 10.95 -30.43 27.24
C PRO A 407 9.71 -29.78 26.60
N PRO A 408 8.97 -28.95 27.35
CA PRO A 408 7.81 -28.24 26.81
C PRO A 408 8.20 -27.52 25.52
N TYR A 409 7.42 -27.76 24.47
CA TYR A 409 7.67 -27.21 23.14
C TYR A 409 7.50 -25.68 23.18
N ASN A 410 8.60 -24.95 23.01
CA ASN A 410 8.58 -23.50 22.85
C ASN A 410 8.49 -23.17 21.34
N PRO A 411 7.35 -22.66 20.85
CA PRO A 411 7.15 -22.36 19.43
C PRO A 411 8.02 -21.21 18.90
N TYR A 412 8.56 -20.35 19.78
CA TYR A 412 9.30 -19.15 19.39
C TYR A 412 10.76 -19.43 19.03
N LYS A 413 11.38 -20.50 19.56
CA LYS A 413 12.77 -20.88 19.24
C LYS A 413 13.05 -21.07 17.75
N PRO A 414 12.29 -21.90 17.01
CA PRO A 414 12.51 -22.07 15.57
C PRO A 414 12.20 -20.79 14.79
N GLU A 415 11.19 -20.01 15.21
CA GLU A 415 10.87 -18.73 14.58
C GLU A 415 11.99 -17.71 14.76
N LEU A 416 12.55 -17.60 15.97
CA LEU A 416 13.65 -16.68 16.28
C LEU A 416 14.90 -17.01 15.46
N ALA A 417 15.22 -18.31 15.31
CA ALA A 417 16.32 -18.74 14.45
C ALA A 417 16.10 -18.31 12.98
N ASP A 418 14.90 -18.51 12.44
CA ASP A 418 14.56 -18.08 11.07
C ASP A 418 14.61 -16.54 10.93
N ARG A 419 14.10 -15.79 11.91
CA ARG A 419 14.15 -14.32 11.91
C ARG A 419 15.57 -13.77 12.03
N ASN A 420 16.45 -14.38 12.80
CA ASN A 420 17.87 -14.01 12.86
C ASN A 420 18.57 -14.24 11.52
N ARG A 421 18.25 -15.35 10.82
CA ARG A 421 18.75 -15.62 9.47
C ARG A 421 18.25 -14.57 8.47
N GLN A 422 16.96 -14.22 8.52
CA GLN A 422 16.37 -13.16 7.70
C GLN A 422 17.04 -11.80 7.97
N PHE A 423 17.27 -11.46 9.25
CA PHE A 423 17.97 -10.23 9.64
C PHE A 423 19.40 -10.17 9.10
N SER A 424 20.11 -11.30 9.15
CA SER A 424 21.45 -11.44 8.59
C SER A 424 21.44 -11.26 7.07
N SER A 425 20.44 -11.84 6.39
CA SER A 425 20.23 -11.64 4.95
C SER A 425 19.99 -10.16 4.58
N ALA A 426 19.27 -9.40 5.42
CA ALA A 426 19.09 -7.97 5.23
C ALA A 426 20.43 -7.20 5.25
N TRP A 427 21.29 -7.49 6.23
CA TRP A 427 22.65 -6.94 6.30
C TRP A 427 23.52 -7.37 5.12
N ILE A 428 23.43 -8.62 4.68
CA ILE A 428 24.17 -9.10 3.50
C ILE A 428 23.77 -8.30 2.26
N ASN A 429 22.48 -8.06 2.04
CA ASN A 429 22.02 -7.27 0.91
C ASN A 429 22.53 -5.83 0.99
N TYR A 430 22.49 -5.23 2.18
CA TYR A 430 23.04 -3.89 2.40
C TYR A 430 24.56 -3.81 2.12
N MET A 431 25.34 -4.81 2.53
CA MET A 431 26.76 -4.91 2.21
C MET A 431 27.01 -5.06 0.70
N ARG A 432 26.19 -5.87 0.00
CA ARG A 432 26.28 -6.03 -1.46
C ARG A 432 26.07 -4.70 -2.19
N PHE A 433 25.06 -3.94 -1.79
CA PHE A 433 24.82 -2.59 -2.29
C PHE A 433 26.04 -1.69 -2.06
N ALA A 434 26.51 -1.58 -0.81
CA ALA A 434 27.64 -0.72 -0.45
C ALA A 434 28.89 -1.07 -1.27
N ARG A 435 29.19 -2.37 -1.42
CA ARG A 435 30.34 -2.83 -2.22
C ARG A 435 30.21 -2.47 -3.70
N ARG A 436 29.03 -2.71 -4.29
CA ARG A 436 28.77 -2.52 -5.72
C ARG A 436 28.73 -1.05 -6.12
N SER A 437 28.13 -0.20 -5.29
CA SER A 437 27.90 1.20 -5.61
C SER A 437 28.98 2.16 -5.09
N GLN A 438 29.64 1.84 -3.97
CA GLN A 438 30.56 2.76 -3.27
C GLN A 438 31.94 2.16 -3.00
N GLY A 439 32.13 0.85 -3.23
CA GLY A 439 33.42 0.20 -3.12
C GLY A 439 33.69 -0.44 -1.75
N GLN A 440 34.96 -0.80 -1.54
CA GLN A 440 35.37 -1.69 -0.44
C GLN A 440 35.27 -1.04 0.94
N THR A 441 35.72 0.22 1.08
CA THR A 441 35.72 0.93 2.36
C THR A 441 34.32 1.00 2.96
N THR A 442 33.33 1.44 2.18
CA THR A 442 31.94 1.53 2.64
C THR A 442 31.34 0.16 2.95
N CYS A 443 31.70 -0.89 2.19
CA CYS A 443 31.29 -2.26 2.51
C CYS A 443 31.82 -2.71 3.89
N ARG A 444 33.09 -2.42 4.21
CA ARG A 444 33.71 -2.72 5.51
C ARG A 444 33.08 -1.93 6.64
N ASP A 445 32.72 -0.67 6.40
CA ASP A 445 32.01 0.15 7.39
C ASP A 445 30.62 -0.41 7.69
N THR A 446 29.89 -0.83 6.64
CA THR A 446 28.59 -1.50 6.77
C THR A 446 28.73 -2.82 7.54
N PHE A 447 29.73 -3.66 7.25
CA PHE A 447 29.99 -4.87 8.03
C PHE A 447 30.36 -4.56 9.49
N SER A 448 31.12 -3.49 9.72
CA SER A 448 31.49 -3.03 11.07
C SER A 448 30.27 -2.57 11.90
N LYS A 449 29.24 -2.03 11.24
CA LYS A 449 27.92 -1.80 11.86
C LYS A 449 27.21 -3.13 12.13
N ALA A 450 27.11 -3.98 11.11
CA ALA A 450 26.40 -5.27 11.16
C ALA A 450 26.90 -6.17 12.30
N ARG A 451 28.21 -6.33 12.44
CA ARG A 451 28.82 -7.22 13.45
C ARG A 451 28.58 -6.80 14.90
N LYS A 452 28.17 -5.54 15.14
CA LYS A 452 27.83 -5.02 16.47
C LYS A 452 26.39 -5.36 16.87
N ASP A 453 25.53 -5.73 15.93
CA ASP A 453 24.17 -6.17 16.25
C ASP A 453 24.21 -7.54 16.94
N MET A 454 23.44 -7.67 18.02
CA MET A 454 23.38 -8.93 18.78
C MET A 454 22.72 -10.05 17.98
N TYR A 455 21.70 -9.73 17.19
CA TYR A 455 20.88 -10.67 16.41
C TYR A 455 21.51 -11.15 15.10
N ILE A 456 22.70 -10.63 14.76
CA ILE A 456 23.36 -11.06 13.53
C ILE A 456 23.85 -12.50 13.66
N GLY A 457 23.51 -13.30 12.65
CA GLY A 457 23.92 -14.68 12.44
C GLY A 457 25.25 -14.78 11.71
N TRP A 458 25.73 -16.02 11.57
CA TRP A 458 27.04 -16.32 11.01
C TRP A 458 27.10 -16.12 9.49
N GLU A 459 25.96 -16.16 8.80
CA GLU A 459 25.84 -15.97 7.35
C GLU A 459 26.40 -14.61 6.92
N ALA A 460 26.26 -13.59 7.76
CA ALA A 460 26.81 -12.27 7.48
C ALA A 460 28.35 -12.24 7.53
N TYR A 461 28.97 -13.04 8.41
CA TYR A 461 30.43 -13.17 8.49
C TYR A 461 30.98 -13.92 7.28
N GLU A 462 30.35 -15.04 6.93
CA GLU A 462 30.68 -15.80 5.72
C GLU A 462 30.56 -14.90 4.48
N ALA A 463 29.43 -14.22 4.30
CA ALA A 463 29.21 -13.35 3.15
C ALA A 463 30.24 -12.21 3.08
N ALA A 464 30.57 -11.57 4.21
CA ALA A 464 31.60 -10.53 4.25
C ALA A 464 32.99 -11.08 3.88
N ALA A 465 33.36 -12.26 4.40
CA ALA A 465 34.63 -12.91 4.09
C ALA A 465 34.72 -13.29 2.60
N LEU A 466 33.64 -13.86 2.02
CA LEU A 466 33.59 -14.20 0.60
C LEU A 466 33.61 -12.97 -0.30
N MET A 467 32.99 -11.86 0.10
CA MET A 467 33.09 -10.59 -0.63
C MET A 467 34.53 -10.05 -0.63
N GLU A 468 35.22 -10.14 0.51
CA GLU A 468 36.63 -9.72 0.59
C GLU A 468 37.54 -10.62 -0.25
N TYR A 469 37.33 -11.93 -0.19
CA TYR A 469 38.12 -12.91 -0.93
C TYR A 469 37.95 -12.78 -2.45
N ARG A 470 36.70 -12.64 -2.92
CA ARG A 470 36.40 -12.64 -4.36
C ARG A 470 36.64 -11.30 -5.04
N CYS A 471 36.48 -10.19 -4.32
CA CYS A 471 36.48 -8.86 -4.93
C CYS A 471 37.78 -8.08 -4.73
N ASN A 472 38.75 -8.57 -3.96
CA ASN A 472 40.00 -7.85 -3.65
C ASN A 472 41.24 -8.68 -4.02
N ALA A 473 42.12 -8.12 -4.86
CA ALA A 473 43.20 -8.87 -5.50
C ALA A 473 44.44 -9.11 -4.60
N GLU A 474 44.85 -8.14 -3.76
CA GLU A 474 46.14 -8.24 -3.05
C GLU A 474 46.00 -8.75 -1.61
N ASP A 475 45.01 -8.28 -0.84
CA ASP A 475 44.83 -8.63 0.59
C ASP A 475 43.56 -9.44 0.91
N GLY A 476 42.74 -9.75 -0.10
CA GLY A 476 41.40 -10.33 0.10
C GLY A 476 41.41 -11.62 0.91
N ARG A 477 42.40 -12.50 0.68
CA ARG A 477 42.55 -13.77 1.40
C ARG A 477 42.87 -13.60 2.88
N LEU A 478 43.81 -12.71 3.21
CA LEU A 478 44.20 -12.45 4.60
C LEU A 478 43.04 -11.82 5.38
N VAL A 479 42.33 -10.88 4.76
CA VAL A 479 41.18 -10.22 5.39
C VAL A 479 40.03 -11.21 5.57
N ALA A 480 39.74 -12.04 4.57
CA ALA A 480 38.74 -13.09 4.68
C ALA A 480 39.04 -14.08 5.83
N SER A 481 40.30 -14.54 5.96
CA SER A 481 40.74 -15.38 7.09
C SER A 481 40.46 -14.72 8.43
N ARG A 482 40.83 -13.44 8.59
CA ARG A 482 40.58 -12.69 9.83
C ARG A 482 39.09 -12.53 10.14
N ILE A 483 38.24 -12.36 9.12
CA ILE A 483 36.78 -12.28 9.31
C ILE A 483 36.25 -13.62 9.80
N PHE A 484 36.68 -14.73 9.19
CA PHE A 484 36.30 -16.06 9.64
C PHE A 484 36.81 -16.39 11.05
N GLU A 485 38.05 -16.09 11.38
CA GLU A 485 38.59 -16.25 12.74
C GLU A 485 37.81 -15.41 13.75
N SER A 486 37.38 -14.20 13.37
CA SER A 486 36.52 -13.37 14.21
C SER A 486 35.14 -13.99 14.41
N GLY A 487 34.55 -14.60 13.39
CA GLY A 487 33.26 -15.28 13.49
C GLY A 487 33.35 -16.58 14.28
N MET A 488 34.47 -17.30 14.22
CA MET A 488 34.73 -18.53 14.99
C MET A 488 34.65 -18.29 16.51
N LYS A 489 35.04 -17.09 16.96
CA LYS A 489 34.90 -16.68 18.37
C LYS A 489 33.43 -16.57 18.82
N LYS A 490 32.50 -16.29 17.90
CA LYS A 490 31.06 -16.10 18.20
C LYS A 490 30.23 -17.35 17.87
N PHE A 491 30.57 -18.08 16.81
CA PHE A 491 29.76 -19.16 16.25
C PHE A 491 30.49 -20.50 16.13
N GLY A 492 31.63 -20.68 16.82
CA GLY A 492 32.43 -21.90 16.72
C GLY A 492 31.74 -23.19 17.20
N THR A 493 30.61 -23.08 17.90
CA THR A 493 29.75 -24.22 18.28
C THR A 493 28.69 -24.55 17.24
N ASP A 494 28.45 -23.70 16.25
CA ASP A 494 27.51 -23.95 15.16
C ASP A 494 28.19 -24.76 14.06
N ALA A 495 27.75 -26.01 13.88
CA ALA A 495 28.29 -26.90 12.86
C ALA A 495 28.17 -26.33 11.44
N SER A 496 27.11 -25.54 11.16
CA SER A 496 26.88 -24.95 9.85
C SER A 496 27.94 -23.90 9.53
N TYR A 497 28.33 -23.10 10.53
CA TYR A 497 29.38 -22.11 10.38
C TYR A 497 30.76 -22.75 10.22
N VAL A 498 31.06 -23.79 10.99
CA VAL A 498 32.33 -24.54 10.88
C VAL A 498 32.46 -25.15 9.48
N LEU A 499 31.38 -25.72 8.94
CA LEU A 499 31.36 -26.23 7.58
C LEU A 499 31.61 -25.12 6.54
N ALA A 500 30.95 -23.97 6.68
CA ALA A 500 31.15 -22.81 5.80
C ALA A 500 32.58 -22.20 5.90
N HIS A 501 33.24 -22.34 7.04
CA HIS A 501 34.63 -21.89 7.22
C HIS A 501 35.65 -22.83 6.55
N LEU A 502 35.34 -24.13 6.52
CA LEU A 502 36.21 -25.14 5.93
C LEU A 502 36.10 -25.23 4.40
N SER A 503 34.95 -24.82 3.83
CA SER A 503 34.72 -24.75 2.38
C SER A 503 35.40 -23.53 1.76
#